data_AF-A0A095WS93-F1
#
_entry.id   AF-A0A095WS93-F1
#
_cell.length_a   1.000
_cell.length_b   1.000
_cell.length_c   1.000
_cell.angle_alpha   90.00
_cell.angle_beta   90.00
_cell.angle_gamma   90.00
#
_symmetry.space_group_name_H-M   'P 1'
#
loop_
_entity.id
_entity.type
_entity.pdbx_description
1 polymer ?
#
loop_
_entity_poly.entity_id
_entity_poly.type
_entity_poly.pdbx_seq_one_letter_code
_entity_poly.pdbx_strand_id
1 'polypeptide(L)'
;MCEAHIAKGDWNPLWDQLRELDPEFMEAYLAFRSVPQRNGPLPQKYKELILVAINAATTHLYGPGVRRHMRNALKAGATREELLEAIQLTTVMGIHSCNLAIPILMEETGGQRPA
;
A
#
# COMPACT_ATOMS: atom_id res chain seq x y z
N MET A 1 -0.53 13.42 17.84
CA MET A 1 -0.05 12.94 16.52
C MET A 1 -0.78 13.65 15.39
N CYS A 2 -2.09 13.86 15.50
CA CYS A 2 -2.90 14.48 14.45
C CYS A 2 -2.31 15.81 13.96
N GLU A 3 -2.07 16.75 14.89
CA GLU A 3 -1.52 18.07 14.58
C GLU A 3 -0.18 18.00 13.83
N ALA A 4 0.69 17.04 14.18
CA ALA A 4 1.97 16.86 13.52
C ALA A 4 1.83 16.35 12.07
N HIS A 5 0.81 15.52 11.78
CA HIS A 5 0.53 15.06 10.41
C HIS A 5 -0.13 16.15 9.56
N ILE A 6 -1.00 16.97 10.16
CA ILE A 6 -1.61 18.15 9.52
C ILE A 6 -0.52 19.16 9.13
N ALA A 7 0.37 19.53 10.06
CA ALA A 7 1.44 20.49 9.80
C ALA A 7 2.42 20.03 8.70
N LYS A 8 2.58 18.72 8.51
CA LYS A 8 3.45 18.14 7.45
C LYS A 8 2.75 18.00 6.10
N GLY A 9 1.45 18.28 6.02
CA GLY A 9 0.66 18.09 4.80
C GLY A 9 0.51 16.62 4.38
N ASP A 10 0.64 15.67 5.32
CA ASP A 10 0.41 14.23 5.11
C ASP A 10 -0.96 13.79 5.68
N TRP A 11 -1.87 14.74 5.88
CA TRP A 11 -3.21 14.48 6.37
C TRP A 11 -4.10 13.86 5.29
N ASN A 12 -4.80 12.78 5.64
CA ASN A 12 -5.90 12.27 4.82
C ASN A 12 -7.19 12.98 5.23
N PRO A 13 -7.94 13.62 4.34
CA PRO A 13 -9.24 14.20 4.69
C PRO A 13 -10.22 13.21 5.33
N LEU A 14 -10.13 11.90 5.02
CA LEU A 14 -10.96 10.89 5.70
C LEU A 14 -10.66 10.77 7.21
N TRP A 15 -9.50 11.24 7.66
CA TRP A 15 -9.13 11.22 9.06
C TRP A 15 -9.81 12.31 9.89
N ASP A 16 -10.42 13.32 9.25
CA ASP A 16 -11.21 14.32 9.97
C ASP A 16 -12.40 13.65 10.68
N GLN A 17 -13.11 12.77 9.97
CA GLN A 17 -14.23 12.00 10.53
C GLN A 17 -13.77 11.04 11.63
N LEU A 18 -12.65 10.34 11.44
CA LEU A 18 -12.12 9.42 12.45
C LEU A 18 -11.69 10.16 13.72
N ARG A 19 -11.07 11.33 13.57
CA ARG A 19 -10.68 12.19 14.70
C ARG A 19 -11.91 12.69 15.48
N GLU A 20 -12.97 13.07 14.78
CA GLU A 20 -14.21 13.55 15.41
C GLU A 20 -14.94 12.44 16.17
N LEU A 21 -15.00 11.24 15.58
CA LEU A 21 -15.72 10.10 16.15
C LEU A 21 -14.96 9.41 17.28
N ASP A 22 -13.65 9.20 17.12
CA ASP A 22 -12.80 8.53 18.10
C ASP A 22 -11.37 9.11 18.08
N PRO A 23 -11.14 10.22 18.81
CA PRO A 23 -9.85 10.89 18.81
C PRO A 23 -8.73 10.04 19.42
N GLU A 24 -9.04 9.18 20.40
CA GLU A 24 -8.05 8.31 21.03
C GLU A 24 -7.57 7.24 20.05
N PHE A 25 -8.50 6.59 19.34
CA PHE A 25 -8.17 5.65 18.27
C PHE A 25 -7.34 6.33 17.18
N MET A 26 -7.74 7.54 16.75
CA MET A 26 -7.03 8.26 15.70
C MET A 26 -5.57 8.58 16.11
N GLU A 27 -5.36 8.99 17.35
CA GLU A 27 -4.03 9.22 17.92
C GLU A 27 -3.20 7.93 17.96
N ALA A 28 -3.79 6.82 18.44
CA ALA A 28 -3.14 5.52 18.48
C ALA A 28 -2.78 4.99 17.08
N TYR A 29 -3.69 5.11 16.11
CA TYR A 29 -3.48 4.73 14.72
C TYR A 29 -2.31 5.51 14.11
N LEU A 30 -2.23 6.83 14.32
CA LEU A 30 -1.12 7.62 13.80
C LEU A 30 0.18 7.31 14.51
N ALA A 31 0.16 7.01 15.81
CA ALA A 31 1.34 6.58 16.54
C ALA A 31 1.88 5.28 15.92
N PHE A 32 1.02 4.28 15.71
CA PHE A 32 1.35 3.02 15.06
C PHE A 32 1.89 3.22 13.64
N ARG A 33 1.14 3.93 12.78
CA ARG A 33 1.55 4.24 11.39
C ARG A 33 2.90 4.96 11.33
N SER A 34 3.21 5.81 12.32
CA SER A 34 4.43 6.62 12.33
C SER A 34 5.68 5.83 12.72
N VAL A 35 5.56 4.62 13.28
CA VAL A 35 6.70 3.81 13.71
C VAL A 35 7.72 3.61 12.57
N PRO A 36 7.35 3.04 11.41
CA PRO A 36 8.30 2.89 10.30
C PRO A 36 8.76 4.21 9.70
N GLN A 37 8.01 5.31 9.90
CA GLN A 37 8.39 6.63 9.37
C GLN A 37 9.49 7.28 10.22
N ARG A 38 9.50 7.02 11.53
CA ARG A 38 10.51 7.54 12.46
C ARG A 38 11.71 6.62 12.61
N ASN A 39 11.45 5.32 12.54
CA ASN A 39 12.40 4.28 12.87
C ASN A 39 12.57 3.34 11.68
N GLY A 40 13.79 2.84 11.49
CA GLY A 40 14.06 1.75 10.54
C GLY A 40 14.93 2.14 9.36
N PRO A 41 15.49 1.12 8.66
CA PRO A 41 16.60 1.31 7.75
C PRO A 41 16.19 1.80 6.36
N LEU A 42 14.90 1.70 6.01
CA LEU A 42 14.44 2.06 4.67
C LEU A 42 14.41 3.59 4.46
N PRO A 43 15.03 4.11 3.38
CA PRO A 43 14.84 5.49 2.96
C PRO A 43 13.37 5.82 2.66
N GLN A 44 12.99 7.09 2.82
CA GLN A 44 11.61 7.54 2.64
C GLN A 44 11.04 7.16 1.26
N LYS A 45 11.84 7.29 0.21
CA LYS A 45 11.46 6.91 -1.16
C LYS A 45 10.86 5.51 -1.24
N TYR A 46 11.55 4.52 -0.66
CA TYR A 46 11.13 3.12 -0.72
C TYR A 46 9.91 2.83 0.17
N LYS A 47 9.81 3.51 1.32
CA LYS A 47 8.60 3.41 2.17
C LYS A 47 7.37 3.87 1.40
N GLU A 48 7.46 4.99 0.68
CA GLU A 48 6.35 5.50 -0.11
C GLU A 48 6.05 4.63 -1.34
N LEU A 49 7.06 4.08 -2.02
CA LEU A 49 6.85 3.12 -3.12
C LEU A 49 6.14 1.85 -2.66
N ILE A 50 6.49 1.31 -1.49
CA ILE A 50 5.79 0.17 -0.89
C ILE A 50 4.32 0.54 -0.60
N LEU A 51 4.08 1.74 -0.06
CA LEU A 51 2.71 2.20 0.17
C LEU A 51 1.95 2.42 -1.14
N VAL A 52 2.58 2.89 -2.22
CA VAL A 52 1.96 2.92 -3.56
C VAL A 52 1.53 1.51 -3.98
N ALA A 53 2.44 0.52 -3.87
CA ALA A 53 2.16 -0.86 -4.27
C ALA A 53 0.99 -1.47 -3.48
N ILE A 54 0.96 -1.30 -2.16
CA ILE A 54 -0.14 -1.79 -1.30
C ILE A 54 -1.48 -1.18 -1.72
N ASN A 55 -1.51 0.13 -1.97
CA ASN A 55 -2.75 0.83 -2.32
C ASN A 55 -3.19 0.56 -3.77
N ALA A 56 -2.26 0.28 -4.68
CA ALA A 56 -2.53 -0.02 -6.08
C ALA A 56 -2.82 -1.52 -6.35
N ALA A 57 -2.64 -2.39 -5.34
CA ALA A 57 -2.93 -3.81 -5.44
C ALA A 57 -4.38 -4.06 -5.90
N THR A 58 -4.59 -5.03 -6.80
CA THR A 58 -5.92 -5.40 -7.32
C THR A 58 -6.88 -5.88 -6.22
N THR A 59 -6.34 -6.35 -5.10
CA THR A 59 -7.10 -6.74 -3.91
C THR A 59 -7.48 -5.58 -2.99
N HIS A 60 -6.99 -4.36 -3.26
CA HIS A 60 -7.24 -3.19 -2.42
C HIS A 60 -7.77 -1.97 -3.18
N LEU A 61 -7.12 -1.58 -4.30
CA LEU A 61 -7.53 -0.50 -5.21
C LEU A 61 -7.93 0.82 -4.53
N TYR A 62 -7.23 1.20 -3.47
CA TYR A 62 -7.51 2.44 -2.74
C TYR A 62 -6.86 3.66 -3.42
N GLY A 63 -7.55 4.18 -4.44
CA GLY A 63 -7.10 5.30 -5.27
C GLY A 63 -6.64 6.57 -4.52
N PRO A 64 -7.30 7.04 -3.45
CA PRO A 64 -6.82 8.17 -2.67
C PRO A 64 -5.44 7.92 -2.03
N GLY A 65 -5.21 6.70 -1.53
CA GLY A 65 -3.93 6.27 -0.97
C GLY A 65 -2.84 6.25 -2.03
N VAL A 66 -3.11 5.65 -3.20
CA VAL A 66 -2.19 5.66 -4.35
C VAL A 66 -1.74 7.09 -4.67
N ARG A 67 -2.68 8.02 -4.87
CA ARG A 67 -2.35 9.41 -5.20
C ARG A 67 -1.52 10.10 -4.12
N ARG A 68 -1.83 9.88 -2.83
CA ARG A 68 -1.08 10.47 -1.72
C ARG A 68 0.36 9.94 -1.68
N HIS A 69 0.53 8.62 -1.72
CA HIS A 69 1.84 7.99 -1.63
C HIS A 69 2.71 8.23 -2.88
N MET A 70 2.11 8.35 -4.07
CA MET A 70 2.83 8.81 -5.26
C MET A 70 3.40 10.22 -5.08
N ARG A 71 2.61 11.17 -4.55
CA ARG A 71 3.12 12.54 -4.29
C ARG A 71 4.25 12.53 -3.25
N ASN A 72 4.11 11.73 -2.19
CA ASN A 72 5.13 11.64 -1.15
C ASN A 72 6.42 10.97 -1.68
N ALA A 73 6.30 9.94 -2.51
CA ALA A 73 7.43 9.30 -3.18
C ALA A 73 8.19 10.29 -4.08
N LEU A 74 7.47 11.08 -4.90
CA LEU A 74 8.07 12.13 -5.73
C LEU A 74 8.80 13.18 -4.88
N LYS A 75 8.21 13.63 -3.77
CA LYS A 75 8.86 14.54 -2.81
C LYS A 75 10.12 13.93 -2.19
N ALA A 76 10.16 12.61 -2.03
CA ALA A 76 11.31 11.86 -1.52
C ALA A 76 12.33 11.50 -2.62
N GLY A 77 12.18 12.02 -3.84
CA GLY A 77 13.12 11.82 -4.95
C GLY A 77 12.84 10.60 -5.82
N ALA A 78 11.64 10.01 -5.76
CA ALA A 78 11.24 8.99 -6.72
C ALA A 78 11.05 9.57 -8.13
N THR A 79 11.33 8.79 -9.17
CA THR A 79 11.01 9.15 -10.55
C THR A 79 9.64 8.64 -10.96
N ARG A 80 9.13 9.11 -12.11
CA ARG A 80 7.86 8.63 -12.67
C ARG A 80 7.98 7.18 -13.14
N GLU A 81 9.16 6.80 -13.60
CA GLU A 81 9.51 5.46 -14.05
C GLU A 81 9.50 4.49 -12.86
N GLU A 82 10.10 4.85 -11.72
CA GLU A 82 10.03 4.04 -10.50
C GLU A 82 8.60 3.84 -10.00
N LEU A 83 7.74 4.86 -10.12
CA LEU A 83 6.32 4.75 -9.78
C LEU A 83 5.57 3.81 -10.73
N LEU A 84 5.82 3.94 -12.04
CA LEU A 84 5.20 3.09 -13.05
C LEU A 84 5.62 1.63 -12.85
N GLU A 85 6.91 1.38 -12.61
CA GLU A 85 7.44 0.04 -12.37
C GLU A 85 6.83 -0.58 -11.10
N ALA A 86 6.72 0.19 -10.01
CA ALA A 86 6.05 -0.27 -8.80
C ALA A 86 4.59 -0.70 -9.05
N ILE A 87 3.85 0.04 -9.88
CA ILE A 87 2.47 -0.32 -10.28
C ILE A 87 2.46 -1.53 -11.21
N GLN A 88 3.40 -1.63 -12.16
CA GLN A 88 3.51 -2.81 -13.04
C GLN A 88 3.74 -4.08 -12.22
N LEU A 89 4.58 -4.02 -11.19
CA LEU A 89 4.83 -5.16 -10.29
C LEU A 89 3.58 -5.61 -9.54
N THR A 90 2.60 -4.73 -9.25
CA THR A 90 1.36 -5.15 -8.59
C THR A 90 0.47 -6.00 -9.51
N THR A 91 0.60 -5.88 -10.83
CA THR A 91 -0.24 -6.62 -11.78
C THR A 91 -0.03 -8.14 -11.72
N VAL A 92 1.15 -8.57 -11.26
CA VAL A 92 1.51 -9.99 -11.10
C VAL A 92 0.54 -10.73 -10.18
N MET A 93 -0.13 -10.05 -9.23
CA MET A 93 -1.12 -10.69 -8.36
C MET A 93 -2.24 -11.41 -9.10
N GLY A 94 -2.55 -11.03 -10.35
CA GLY A 94 -3.54 -11.73 -11.18
C GLY A 94 -3.22 -13.21 -11.40
N ILE A 95 -1.93 -13.59 -11.48
CA ILE A 95 -1.52 -14.97 -11.72
C ILE A 95 -1.87 -15.91 -10.56
N HIS A 96 -2.09 -15.38 -9.35
CA HIS A 96 -2.45 -16.20 -8.20
C HIS A 96 -3.74 -16.99 -8.42
N SER A 97 -4.67 -16.47 -9.23
CA SER A 97 -5.87 -17.19 -9.63
C SER A 97 -5.53 -18.47 -10.41
N CYS A 98 -4.58 -18.40 -11.33
CA CYS A 98 -4.11 -19.56 -12.10
C CYS A 98 -3.31 -20.53 -11.22
N ASN A 99 -2.45 -20.02 -10.34
CA ASN A 99 -1.67 -20.86 -9.42
C ASN A 99 -2.58 -21.71 -8.52
N LEU A 100 -3.77 -21.21 -8.17
CA LEU A 100 -4.78 -21.98 -7.44
C LEU A 100 -5.63 -22.85 -8.36
N ALA A 101 -6.14 -22.31 -9.46
CA ALA A 101 -7.13 -22.99 -10.30
C ALA A 101 -6.55 -24.12 -11.15
N ILE A 102 -5.31 -24.01 -11.63
CA ILE A 102 -4.70 -25.04 -12.50
C ILE A 102 -4.53 -26.37 -11.74
N PRO A 103 -3.96 -26.41 -10.53
CA PRO A 103 -3.88 -27.66 -9.77
C PRO A 103 -5.25 -28.30 -9.50
N ILE A 104 -6.25 -27.49 -9.16
CA ILE A 104 -7.64 -27.97 -8.95
C ILE A 104 -8.19 -28.58 -10.24
N LEU A 105 -8.04 -27.89 -11.37
CA LEU A 105 -8.49 -28.41 -12.67
C LEU A 105 -7.80 -29.74 -13.02
N MET A 106 -6.51 -29.88 -12.73
CA MET A 106 -5.78 -31.13 -12.96
C MET A 106 -6.32 -32.27 -12.09
N GLU A 107 -6.62 -32.00 -10.82
CA GLU A 107 -7.25 -32.97 -9.92
C GLU A 107 -8.62 -33.43 -10.45
N GLU A 108 -9.48 -32.50 -10.84
CA GLU A 108 -10.84 -32.80 -11.32
C GLU A 108 -10.88 -33.53 -12.67
N THR A 109 -9.86 -33.32 -13.52
CA THR A 109 -9.76 -33.99 -14.84
C THR A 109 -8.96 -35.29 -14.81
N GLY A 110 -8.47 -35.72 -13.64
CA GLY A 110 -7.66 -36.93 -13.50
C GLY A 110 -6.20 -36.79 -13.96
N GLY A 111 -5.72 -35.56 -14.16
CA GLY A 111 -4.32 -35.26 -14.46
C GLY A 111 -3.43 -35.45 -13.23
N GLN A 112 -2.23 -36.01 -13.42
CA GLN A 112 -1.24 -36.09 -12.34
C GLN A 112 -0.72 -34.69 -11.98
N ARG A 113 -0.63 -34.37 -10.69
CA ARG A 113 -0.01 -33.11 -10.23
C ARG A 113 1.42 -32.98 -10.80
N PRO A 114 1.82 -31.80 -11.30
CA PRO A 114 3.21 -31.54 -11.64
C PRO A 114 4.07 -31.75 -10.39
N ALA A 115 5.23 -32.38 -10.58
CA ALA A 115 6.21 -32.62 -9.51
C ALA A 115 6.74 -31.32 -8.89
#